data_AF-A0A8T5NK81-F1
#
_entry.id   AF-A0A8T5NK81-F1
#
_cell.length_a   1.000
_cell.length_b   1.000
_cell.length_c   1.000
_cell.angle_alpha   90.00
_cell.angle_beta   90.00
_cell.angle_gamma   90.00
#
_symmetry.space_group_name_H-M   'P 1'
#
loop_
_entity.id
_entity.type
_entity.pdbx_description
1 polymer ?
#
loop_
_entity_poly.entity_id
_entity_poly.type
_entity_poly.pdbx_seq_one_letter_code
_entity_poly.pdbx_strand_id
1 'polypeptide(L)'
;MTKLLLVLSKDPYTTETPDLVLDIGQNAKEKGNEVALYLIEDGVTAARNGEFGKKLTAAHQKGIKIYADDKAVLSRSLTGKMVDGVEIKEISTLLDFIMDDYDRVAWF
;
A
#
# COMPACT_ATOMS: atom_id res chain seq x y z
N MET A 1 -5.12 3.25 20.15
CA MET A 1 -4.39 3.51 18.90
C MET A 1 -4.10 2.14 18.31
N THR A 2 -4.67 1.82 17.15
CA THR A 2 -4.53 0.50 16.53
C THR A 2 -3.59 0.62 15.33
N LYS A 3 -2.76 -0.40 15.10
CA LYS A 3 -1.95 -0.56 13.90
C LYS A 3 -2.75 -1.35 12.86
N LEU A 4 -3.12 -0.69 11.77
CA LEU A 4 -3.89 -1.25 10.67
C LEU A 4 -3.01 -1.47 9.43
N LEU A 5 -2.99 -2.71 8.95
CA LEU A 5 -2.40 -3.09 7.68
C LEU A 5 -3.51 -3.28 6.64
N LEU A 6 -3.40 -2.55 5.54
CA LEU A 6 -4.26 -2.73 4.37
C LEU A 6 -3.44 -3.37 3.26
N VAL A 7 -3.77 -4.59 2.89
CA VAL A 7 -3.13 -5.30 1.79
C VAL A 7 -3.94 -5.09 0.52
N LEU A 8 -3.32 -4.55 -0.52
CA LEU A 8 -3.97 -4.31 -1.81
C LEU A 8 -3.36 -5.20 -2.90
N SER A 9 -4.19 -6.04 -3.49
CA SER A 9 -3.82 -6.97 -4.58
C SER A 9 -4.31 -6.56 -5.96
N LYS A 10 -5.23 -5.58 -6.06
CA LYS A 10 -5.92 -5.19 -7.31
C LYS A 10 -5.31 -3.95 -7.98
N ASP A 11 -5.30 -3.96 -9.31
CA ASP A 11 -4.85 -2.83 -10.14
C ASP A 11 -5.87 -1.67 -10.13
N PRO A 12 -5.43 -0.40 -9.95
CA PRO A 12 -6.31 0.78 -9.85
C PRO A 12 -7.00 1.19 -11.14
N TYR A 13 -6.66 0.58 -12.28
CA TYR A 13 -7.28 0.86 -13.57
C TYR A 13 -8.30 -0.21 -13.98
N THR A 14 -8.47 -1.26 -13.17
CA THR A 14 -9.38 -2.37 -13.45
C THR A 14 -10.54 -2.49 -12.46
N THR A 15 -10.40 -1.93 -11.26
CA THR A 15 -11.45 -1.94 -10.23
C THR A 15 -11.43 -0.65 -9.39
N GLU A 16 -12.52 -0.38 -8.68
CA GLU A 16 -12.60 0.72 -7.69
C GLU A 16 -11.95 0.37 -6.34
N THR A 17 -11.46 -0.87 -6.19
CA THR A 17 -10.91 -1.39 -4.93
C THR A 17 -9.76 -0.52 -4.39
N PRO A 18 -8.80 -0.06 -5.21
CA PRO A 18 -7.70 0.76 -4.69
C PRO A 18 -8.15 2.11 -4.12
N ASP A 19 -9.13 2.77 -4.74
CA ASP A 19 -9.68 4.02 -4.21
C ASP A 19 -10.39 3.78 -2.87
N LEU A 20 -11.21 2.72 -2.77
CA LEU A 20 -11.83 2.32 -1.51
C LEU A 20 -10.79 2.04 -0.41
N VAL A 21 -9.72 1.30 -0.72
CA VAL A 21 -8.65 0.98 0.24
C VAL A 21 -7.95 2.25 0.72
N LEU A 22 -7.69 3.18 -0.19
CA LEU A 22 -7.06 4.45 0.14
C LEU A 22 -7.95 5.30 1.05
N ASP A 23 -9.26 5.35 0.78
CA ASP A 23 -10.24 6.06 1.61
C ASP A 23 -10.34 5.45 3.00
N ILE A 24 -10.37 4.12 3.12
CA ILE A 24 -10.34 3.42 4.41
C ILE A 24 -9.07 3.80 5.18
N GLY A 25 -7.91 3.78 4.53
CA GLY A 25 -6.62 4.12 5.13
C GLY A 25 -6.56 5.57 5.63
N GLN A 26 -7.02 6.52 4.82
CA GLN A 26 -7.07 7.94 5.21
C GLN A 26 -8.02 8.18 6.39
N ASN A 27 -9.23 7.62 6.34
CA ASN A 27 -10.20 7.73 7.43
C ASN A 27 -9.67 7.10 8.73
N ALA A 28 -8.97 5.96 8.64
CA ALA A 28 -8.35 5.33 9.81
C ALA A 28 -7.22 6.20 10.39
N LYS A 29 -6.40 6.82 9.52
CA LYS A 29 -5.31 7.71 9.92
C LYS A 29 -5.83 8.98 10.62
N GLU A 30 -6.89 9.59 10.09
CA GLU A 30 -7.54 10.77 10.68
C GLU A 30 -8.14 10.50 12.06
N LYS A 31 -8.56 9.24 12.33
CA LYS A 31 -8.99 8.78 13.65
C LYS A 31 -7.82 8.48 14.60
N GLY A 32 -6.59 8.75 14.20
CA GLY A 32 -5.39 8.57 15.01
C GLY A 32 -4.82 7.15 15.02
N ASN A 33 -5.17 6.30 14.05
CA ASN A 33 -4.55 4.98 13.92
C ASN A 33 -3.19 5.06 13.21
N GLU A 34 -2.34 4.07 13.45
CA GLU A 34 -1.17 3.83 12.60
C GLU A 34 -1.62 3.01 11.40
N VAL A 35 -1.30 3.46 10.19
CA VAL A 35 -1.81 2.85 8.96
C VAL A 35 -0.64 2.58 8.02
N ALA A 36 -0.64 1.38 7.44
CA ALA A 36 0.18 1.05 6.29
C ALA A 36 -0.63 0.41 5.18
N LEU A 37 -0.21 0.69 3.95
CA LEU A 37 -0.61 -0.06 2.76
C LEU A 37 0.55 -0.96 2.34
N TYR A 38 0.25 -2.22 2.06
CA TYR A 38 1.19 -3.15 1.44
C TYR A 38 0.64 -3.59 0.09
N LEU A 39 1.32 -3.18 -0.97
CA LEU A 39 0.95 -3.46 -2.34
C LEU A 39 1.57 -4.79 -2.78
N ILE A 40 0.74 -5.72 -3.22
CA ILE A 40 1.15 -7.04 -3.72
C ILE A 40 0.49 -7.31 -5.07
N GLU A 41 0.93 -8.36 -5.77
CA GLU A 41 0.32 -8.80 -7.02
C GLU A 41 0.12 -7.64 -8.00
N ASP A 42 -1.10 -7.39 -8.49
CA ASP A 42 -1.44 -6.27 -9.36
C ASP A 42 -1.54 -4.94 -8.62
N GLY A 43 -1.70 -4.94 -7.30
CA GLY A 43 -1.75 -3.73 -6.47
C GLY A 43 -0.48 -2.88 -6.54
N VAL A 44 0.69 -3.45 -6.86
CA VAL A 44 1.93 -2.65 -7.02
C VAL A 44 1.87 -1.66 -8.18
N THR A 45 0.97 -1.84 -9.16
CA THR A 45 0.81 -0.87 -10.25
C THR A 45 0.26 0.47 -9.74
N ALA A 46 -0.39 0.48 -8.56
CA ALA A 46 -0.82 1.69 -7.88
C ALA A 46 0.34 2.64 -7.55
N ALA A 47 1.54 2.10 -7.31
CA ALA A 47 2.73 2.88 -7.03
C ALA A 47 3.37 3.51 -8.28
N ARG A 48 2.91 3.18 -9.50
CA ARG A 48 3.46 3.75 -10.74
C ARG A 48 3.30 5.28 -10.75
N ASN A 49 4.30 5.98 -11.29
CA ASN A 49 4.17 7.40 -11.61
C ASN A 49 2.95 7.63 -12.53
N GLY A 50 1.90 8.22 -11.97
CA GLY A 50 0.60 8.34 -12.61
C GLY A 50 -0.43 9.00 -11.69
N GLU A 51 -1.70 9.01 -12.11
CA GLU A 51 -2.78 9.63 -11.34
C GLU A 51 -2.95 9.00 -9.95
N PHE A 52 -3.05 7.66 -9.89
CA PHE A 52 -3.18 6.96 -8.61
C PHE A 52 -1.91 7.08 -7.75
N GLY A 53 -0.73 7.02 -8.37
CA GLY A 53 0.54 7.23 -7.67
C GLY A 53 0.59 8.59 -6.94
N LYS A 54 0.05 9.66 -7.52
CA LYS A 54 -0.05 10.96 -6.83
C LYS A 54 -0.95 10.90 -5.59
N LYS A 55 -2.03 10.11 -5.63
CA LYS A 55 -2.90 9.86 -4.46
C LYS A 55 -2.12 9.12 -3.36
N LEU A 56 -1.28 8.14 -3.73
CA LEU A 56 -0.38 7.46 -2.79
C LEU A 56 0.66 8.41 -2.18
N THR A 57 1.29 9.28 -2.97
CA THR A 57 2.22 10.30 -2.45
C THR A 57 1.53 11.22 -1.45
N ALA A 58 0.31 11.68 -1.74
CA ALA A 58 -0.46 12.52 -0.81
C ALA A 58 -0.81 11.77 0.49
N ALA A 59 -1.17 10.48 0.41
CA ALA A 59 -1.42 9.64 1.57
C ALA A 59 -0.13 9.43 2.40
N HIS A 60 1.01 9.23 1.75
CA HIS A 60 2.30 9.13 2.42
C HIS A 60 2.65 10.39 3.20
N GLN A 61 2.43 11.57 2.61
CA GLN A 61 2.64 12.86 3.27
C GLN A 61 1.73 13.06 4.50
N LYS A 62 0.56 12.42 4.54
CA LYS A 62 -0.32 12.36 5.72
C LYS A 62 0.12 11.32 6.76
N GLY A 63 1.26 10.66 6.57
CA GLY A 63 1.87 9.72 7.50
C GLY A 63 1.35 8.29 7.38
N ILE A 64 0.82 7.90 6.22
CA ILE A 64 0.52 6.49 5.89
C ILE A 64 1.79 5.86 5.30
N LYS A 65 2.21 4.70 5.83
CA LYS A 65 3.37 3.98 5.28
C LYS A 65 2.94 3.20 4.05
N ILE A 66 3.78 3.15 3.02
CA ILE A 66 3.46 2.46 1.77
C ILE A 66 4.61 1.52 1.41
N TYR A 67 4.28 0.24 1.27
CA TYR A 67 5.21 -0.81 0.92
C TYR A 67 4.79 -1.47 -0.40
N ALA A 68 5.75 -1.99 -1.15
CA ALA A 68 5.49 -2.77 -2.36
C ALA A 68 6.34 -4.05 -2.38
N ASP A 69 5.71 -5.17 -2.76
CA ASP A 69 6.38 -6.45 -2.90
C ASP A 69 7.45 -6.43 -4.02
N ASP A 70 8.66 -6.88 -3.69
CA ASP A 70 9.83 -6.83 -4.57
C ASP A 70 9.64 -7.66 -5.86
N LYS A 71 9.09 -8.87 -5.77
CA LYS A 71 8.87 -9.75 -6.93
C LYS A 71 7.76 -9.24 -7.82
N ALA A 72 6.70 -8.67 -7.25
CA ALA A 72 5.62 -8.04 -8.01
C ALA A 72 6.11 -6.77 -8.74
N VAL A 73 6.92 -5.93 -8.08
CA VAL A 73 7.55 -4.74 -8.69
C VAL A 73 8.44 -5.14 -9.86
N LEU A 74 9.28 -6.17 -9.67
CA LEU A 74 10.17 -6.67 -10.72
C LEU A 74 9.39 -7.23 -11.92
N SER A 75 8.43 -8.12 -11.66
CA SER A 75 7.65 -8.78 -12.73
C SER A 75 6.81 -7.80 -13.57
N ARG A 76 6.41 -6.66 -13.01
CA ARG A 76 5.68 -5.60 -13.70
C ARG A 76 6.58 -4.49 -14.25
N SER A 77 7.90 -4.67 -14.20
CA SER A 77 8.91 -3.70 -14.70
C SER A 77 8.76 -2.30 -14.10
N LEU A 78 8.47 -2.21 -12.80
CA LEU A 78 8.24 -0.96 -12.06
C LEU A 78 9.47 -0.42 -11.33
N THR A 79 10.60 -1.14 -11.33
CA THR A 79 11.86 -0.67 -10.72
C THR A 79 12.26 0.70 -11.27
N GLY A 80 12.42 1.69 -10.39
CA GLY A 80 12.74 3.08 -10.75
C GLY A 80 11.60 3.87 -11.42
N LYS A 81 10.37 3.32 -11.47
CA LYS A 81 9.19 3.96 -12.09
C LYS A 81 8.05 4.23 -11.10
N MET A 82 8.32 4.02 -9.81
CA MET A 82 7.35 4.27 -8.75
C MET A 82 7.46 5.71 -8.23
N VAL A 83 6.39 6.17 -7.59
CA VAL A 83 6.40 7.43 -6.84
C VAL A 83 7.28 7.34 -5.61
N ASP A 84 7.78 8.49 -5.16
CA ASP A 84 8.55 8.59 -3.91
C ASP A 84 7.68 8.20 -2.68
N GLY A 85 8.35 7.72 -1.63
CA GLY A 85 7.70 7.31 -0.38
C GLY A 85 7.17 5.87 -0.36
N VAL A 86 7.34 5.13 -1.47
CA VAL A 86 7.06 3.69 -1.53
C VAL A 86 8.32 2.90 -1.22
N GLU A 87 8.30 2.11 -0.16
CA GLU A 87 9.40 1.22 0.22
C GLU A 87 9.21 -0.17 -0.40
N ILE A 88 10.22 -0.66 -1.13
CA ILE A 88 10.20 -2.04 -1.63
C ILE A 88 10.60 -2.99 -0.50
N LYS A 89 9.82 -4.05 -0.29
CA LYS A 89 10.04 -5.08 0.74
C LYS A 89 9.80 -6.48 0.17
N GLU A 90 10.46 -7.48 0.76
CA GLU A 90 10.21 -8.89 0.43
C GLU A 90 8.95 -9.40 1.12
N ILE A 91 8.30 -10.41 0.53
CA ILE A 91 7.08 -11.03 1.07
C ILE A 91 7.19 -11.49 2.53
N SER A 92 8.38 -11.86 3.01
CA SER A 92 8.60 -12.19 4.43
C SER A 92 8.23 -11.02 5.35
N THR A 93 8.48 -9.78 4.93
CA THR A 93 8.10 -8.58 5.69
C THR A 93 6.58 -8.49 5.83
N LEU A 94 5.82 -8.87 4.80
CA LEU A 94 4.37 -8.93 4.89
C LEU A 94 3.92 -9.98 5.91
N LEU A 95 4.59 -11.13 5.97
CA LEU A 95 4.28 -12.17 6.96
C LEU A 95 4.54 -11.66 8.39
N ASP A 96 5.69 -11.03 8.62
CA ASP A 96 6.03 -10.41 9.92
C ASP A 96 5.00 -9.34 10.29
N PHE A 97 4.56 -8.53 9.31
CA PHE A 97 3.52 -7.53 9.53
C PHE A 97 2.17 -8.12 9.93
N ILE A 98 1.78 -9.23 9.32
CA ILE A 98 0.52 -9.93 9.63
C ILE A 98 0.57 -10.59 11.00
N MET A 99 1.72 -11.15 11.38
CA MET A 99 1.86 -11.95 12.59
C MET A 99 2.13 -11.11 13.83
N ASP A 100 3.03 -10.12 13.72
CA ASP A 100 3.67 -9.52 14.88
C ASP A 100 3.55 -7.98 14.93
N ASP A 101 3.57 -7.28 13.79
CA ASP A 101 3.69 -5.81 13.82
C ASP A 101 2.37 -5.04 13.75
N TYR A 102 1.29 -5.63 13.21
CA TYR A 102 0.00 -4.97 13.05
C TYR A 102 -1.13 -5.70 13.79
N ASP A 103 -1.98 -4.91 14.46
CA ASP A 103 -3.08 -5.44 15.28
C ASP A 103 -4.23 -5.99 14.41
N ARG A 104 -4.42 -5.41 13.22
CA ARG A 104 -5.52 -5.72 12.30
C ARG A 104 -5.02 -5.69 10.87
N VAL A 105 -5.44 -6.70 10.11
CA VAL A 105 -5.13 -6.83 8.69
C VAL A 105 -6.44 -6.91 7.92
N ALA A 106 -6.56 -6.15 6.85
CA ALA A 106 -7.63 -6.28 5.88
C ALA A 106 -7.03 -6.43 4.47
N TRP A 107 -7.53 -7.41 3.72
CA TRP A 107 -7.00 -7.79 2.42
C TRP A 107 -8.03 -7.54 1.32
N PHE A 108 -7.61 -6.88 0.25
CA PHE A 108 -8.46 -6.40 -0.84
C PHE A 108 -7.92 -6.82 -2.21
#